data_AF-A0A023DK19-F1
#
_entry.id   AF-A0A023DK19-F1
#
_cell.length_a   1.000
_cell.length_b   1.000
_cell.length_c   1.000
_cell.angle_alpha   90.00
_cell.angle_beta   90.00
_cell.angle_gamma   90.00
#
_symmetry.space_group_name_H-M   'P 1'
#
loop_
_entity.id
_entity.type
_entity.pdbx_description
1 polymer ?
#
loop_
_entity_poly.entity_id
_entity_poly.type
_entity_poly.pdbx_seq_one_letter_code
_entity_poly.pdbx_strand_id
1 'polypeptide(L)'
;MMVSADGMTRVVKHYSTGRRSNEMMIVMPDERTAYFGDDGEYTMLFMYIADKPRDLSAGTLYAAKFTQTSAENGGAGNLEWIKLGHATDKEIKRIIDKGITFSDIFEVSNEPKEGFTAVKQYSGQGTNYGKIEYLKLKPGMEKAAAFLETRRYAAMLGATSEFNKMEGLAVNAKDKKVYVAISDISKGMEKNDQDPTDHIQLPKVKAGAVYELNLKPGQKTIAGESINSRYVAASMKALLVGEDLAQPDAYGNKANVNKIAGPDNLSFSEDYRTLFIGEDSSQHINNFVWAYNVDTKKLSRILSVPAGAEATGLQAADNRNGFSYVMSNFQHPGDELDNFAPTVVNIDDVKKAIDATYGIDQAGAVGYIQGLPNIEKLQKELKKQQKAQQSKKKK
;
A
#
# COMPACT_ATOMS: atom_id res chain seq x y z
N MET A 1 0.49 -1.26 -18.81
CA MET A 1 -0.03 -2.16 -19.86
C MET A 1 -1.04 -1.38 -20.69
N MET A 2 -0.99 -1.50 -22.01
CA MET A 2 -2.08 -1.02 -22.87
C MET A 2 -2.77 -2.24 -23.45
N VAL A 3 -4.10 -2.24 -23.41
CA VAL A 3 -4.94 -3.25 -24.07
C VAL A 3 -5.71 -2.51 -25.15
N SER A 4 -5.47 -2.86 -26.41
CA SER A 4 -6.25 -2.32 -27.53
C SER A 4 -7.65 -2.96 -27.55
N ALA A 5 -8.55 -2.38 -28.33
CA ALA A 5 -9.95 -2.83 -28.42
C ALA A 5 -10.09 -4.28 -28.93
N ASP A 6 -9.10 -4.79 -29.66
CA ASP A 6 -8.99 -6.17 -30.15
C ASP A 6 -8.31 -7.12 -29.15
N GLY A 7 -7.96 -6.64 -27.96
CA GLY A 7 -7.34 -7.44 -26.91
C GLY A 7 -5.82 -7.57 -27.01
N MET A 8 -5.15 -6.94 -27.99
CA MET A 8 -3.68 -6.98 -28.02
C MET A 8 -3.09 -6.21 -26.84
N THR A 9 -2.11 -6.83 -26.17
CA THR A 9 -1.44 -6.25 -25.02
C THR A 9 -0.06 -5.73 -25.40
N ARG A 10 0.25 -4.49 -25.02
CA ARG A 10 1.61 -3.97 -25.00
C ARG A 10 2.07 -3.71 -23.57
N VAL A 11 3.17 -4.34 -23.19
CA VAL A 11 3.78 -4.20 -21.87
C VAL A 11 5.06 -3.37 -22.01
N VAL A 12 5.23 -2.40 -21.11
CA VAL A 12 6.42 -1.57 -20.99
C VAL A 12 6.91 -1.66 -19.56
N LYS A 13 8.20 -1.96 -19.38
CA LYS A 13 8.85 -1.87 -18.07
C LYS A 13 9.31 -0.43 -17.84
N HIS A 14 8.76 0.21 -16.81
CA HIS A 14 9.12 1.58 -16.45
C HIS A 14 10.32 1.61 -15.50
N TYR A 15 11.52 1.40 -16.03
CA TYR A 15 12.76 1.33 -15.23
C TYR A 15 13.05 2.61 -14.43
N SER A 16 12.59 3.77 -14.91
CA SER A 16 12.76 5.05 -14.21
C SER A 16 11.94 5.15 -12.91
N THR A 17 11.02 4.23 -12.64
CA THR A 17 10.31 4.22 -11.35
C THR A 17 11.12 3.56 -10.24
N GLY A 18 12.29 2.96 -10.53
CA GLY A 18 13.13 2.26 -9.57
C GLY A 18 12.77 0.79 -9.36
N ARG A 19 13.77 -0.04 -9.07
CA ARG A 19 13.63 -1.48 -8.82
C ARG A 19 13.26 -1.74 -7.37
N ARG A 20 12.19 -2.50 -7.16
CA ARG A 20 11.69 -2.92 -5.85
C ARG A 20 10.66 -4.07 -5.97
N SER A 21 10.15 -4.54 -4.83
CA SER A 21 9.03 -5.49 -4.70
C SER A 21 7.74 -4.69 -4.86
N ASN A 22 7.30 -4.53 -6.11
CA ASN A 22 6.12 -3.71 -6.37
C ASN A 22 4.86 -4.43 -5.94
N GLU A 23 4.08 -3.80 -5.07
CA GLU A 23 2.69 -4.17 -4.81
C GLU A 23 1.76 -3.34 -5.71
N MET A 24 1.46 -2.11 -5.31
CA MET A 24 0.68 -1.16 -6.11
C MET A 24 1.39 0.18 -6.31
N MET A 25 1.16 0.78 -7.48
CA MET A 25 1.45 2.19 -7.74
C MET A 25 0.15 2.92 -8.09
N ILE A 26 -0.12 4.02 -7.39
CA ILE A 26 -1.28 4.86 -7.65
C ILE A 26 -0.88 6.25 -8.14
N VAL A 27 -1.50 6.69 -9.23
CA VAL A 27 -1.22 7.98 -9.87
C VAL A 27 -2.24 9.02 -9.39
N MET A 28 -1.75 10.20 -9.04
CA MET A 28 -2.53 11.33 -8.56
C MET A 28 -3.30 12.00 -9.72
N PRO A 29 -4.29 12.88 -9.43
CA PRO A 29 -5.08 13.55 -10.47
C PRO A 29 -4.30 14.50 -11.41
N ASP A 30 -3.03 14.82 -11.13
CA ASP A 30 -2.17 15.50 -12.11
C ASP A 30 -1.62 14.58 -13.20
N GLU A 31 -1.94 13.28 -13.12
CA GLU A 31 -1.52 12.22 -14.05
C GLU A 31 0.00 12.06 -14.15
N ARG A 32 0.72 12.52 -13.11
CA ARG A 32 2.19 12.57 -13.07
C ARG A 32 2.76 12.06 -11.77
N THR A 33 2.23 12.55 -10.65
CA THR A 33 2.70 12.19 -9.31
C THR A 33 2.16 10.81 -8.98
N ALA A 34 3.01 9.90 -8.53
CA ALA A 34 2.63 8.56 -8.17
C ALA A 34 3.23 8.17 -6.82
N TYR A 35 2.46 7.41 -6.05
CA TYR A 35 2.87 6.83 -4.77
C TYR A 35 2.94 5.32 -4.88
N PHE A 36 3.90 4.73 -4.17
CA PHE A 36 4.06 3.29 -4.06
C PHE A 36 4.88 2.94 -2.82
N GLY A 37 4.56 1.79 -2.23
CA GLY A 37 5.34 1.14 -1.19
C GLY A 37 5.96 -0.16 -1.71
N ASP A 38 6.32 -1.02 -0.76
CA ASP A 38 6.77 -2.37 -1.03
C ASP A 38 6.05 -3.35 -0.10
N ASP A 39 5.61 -4.48 -0.64
CA ASP A 39 5.33 -5.67 0.14
C ASP A 39 6.66 -6.30 0.59
N GLY A 40 6.94 -6.17 1.89
CA GLY A 40 8.12 -6.70 2.54
C GLY A 40 8.41 -6.05 3.88
N GLU A 41 9.44 -6.53 4.55
CA GLU A 41 9.92 -6.01 5.84
C GLU A 41 11.06 -5.01 5.64
N TYR A 42 11.16 -3.96 6.46
CA TYR A 42 12.21 -2.94 6.32
C TYR A 42 12.20 -2.30 4.92
N THR A 43 11.03 -1.82 4.54
CA THR A 43 10.73 -1.21 3.24
C THR A 43 10.56 0.30 3.37
N MET A 44 10.19 0.95 2.26
CA MET A 44 10.21 2.40 2.12
C MET A 44 8.98 2.89 1.37
N LEU A 45 8.50 4.07 1.77
CA LEU A 45 7.50 4.81 1.01
C LEU A 45 8.22 5.68 -0.03
N PHE A 46 7.74 5.62 -1.27
CA PHE A 46 8.31 6.36 -2.37
C PHE A 46 7.28 7.22 -3.09
N MET A 47 7.78 8.22 -3.79
CA MET A 47 7.02 9.07 -4.69
C MET A 47 7.78 9.21 -6.01
N TYR A 48 7.08 9.11 -7.13
CA TYR A 48 7.62 9.38 -8.46
C TYR A 48 6.85 10.52 -9.10
N ILE A 49 7.55 11.43 -9.77
CA ILE A 49 6.92 12.51 -10.53
C ILE A 49 7.37 12.40 -11.97
N ALA A 50 6.45 11.98 -12.83
CA ALA A 50 6.68 11.94 -14.27
C ALA A 50 6.93 13.33 -14.85
N ASP A 51 7.77 13.42 -15.89
CA ASP A 51 8.03 14.66 -16.61
C ASP A 51 6.77 15.16 -17.32
N LYS A 52 5.91 14.24 -17.79
CA LYS A 52 4.69 14.55 -18.55
C LYS A 52 3.47 13.78 -18.01
N PRO A 53 2.26 14.37 -18.07
CA PRO A 53 1.02 13.66 -17.78
C PRO A 53 0.88 12.39 -18.62
N ARG A 54 0.48 11.28 -17.98
CA ARG A 54 0.22 9.97 -18.60
C ARG A 54 1.43 9.31 -19.29
N ASP A 55 2.65 9.74 -18.96
CA ASP A 55 3.88 9.19 -19.53
C ASP A 55 4.92 8.91 -18.43
N LEU A 56 5.02 7.64 -18.04
CA LEU A 56 5.97 7.17 -17.02
C LEU A 56 7.36 6.84 -17.58
N SER A 57 7.67 7.27 -18.82
CA SER A 57 8.96 6.93 -19.44
C SER A 57 10.14 7.76 -18.93
N ALA A 58 9.88 8.83 -18.19
CA ALA A 58 10.87 9.73 -17.61
C ALA A 58 10.31 10.50 -16.41
N GLY A 59 11.13 10.69 -15.39
CA GLY A 59 10.72 11.40 -14.19
C GLY A 59 11.74 11.37 -13.06
N THR A 60 11.32 11.92 -11.92
CA THR A 60 12.14 12.01 -10.70
C THR A 60 11.61 11.07 -9.63
N LEU A 61 12.49 10.28 -9.04
CA LEU A 61 12.19 9.35 -7.94
C LEU A 61 12.60 9.95 -6.60
N TYR A 62 11.74 9.81 -5.61
CA TYR A 62 11.91 10.29 -4.25
C TYR A 62 11.62 9.18 -3.23
N ALA A 63 12.31 9.21 -2.10
CA ALA A 63 12.03 8.37 -0.93
C ALA A 63 11.62 9.24 0.26
N ALA A 64 10.72 8.72 1.08
CA ALA A 64 10.24 9.41 2.26
C ALA A 64 11.21 9.31 3.43
N LYS A 65 11.33 10.39 4.20
CA LYS A 65 11.83 10.43 5.56
C LYS A 65 10.65 10.72 6.47
N PHE A 66 10.32 9.78 7.34
CA PHE A 66 9.32 9.92 8.37
C PHE A 66 9.96 10.48 9.63
N THR A 67 9.33 11.46 10.25
CA THR A 67 9.68 11.93 11.59
C THR A 67 8.46 11.73 12.48
N GLN A 68 8.55 10.73 13.35
CA GLN A 68 7.47 10.39 14.27
C GLN A 68 7.18 11.56 15.22
N THR A 69 5.89 11.85 15.38
CA THR A 69 5.37 12.88 16.30
C THR A 69 4.45 12.30 17.37
N SER A 70 3.93 11.10 17.17
CA SER A 70 3.17 10.34 18.15
C SER A 70 3.31 8.85 17.88
N ALA A 71 3.35 8.06 18.96
CA ALA A 71 3.27 6.60 18.93
C ALA A 71 1.87 6.05 19.24
N GLU A 72 0.93 6.93 19.61
CA GLU A 72 -0.41 6.54 20.02
C GLU A 72 -1.27 6.13 18.82
N ASN A 73 -2.15 5.13 19.01
CA ASN A 73 -3.13 4.69 18.02
C ASN A 73 -2.52 4.42 16.63
N GLY A 74 -1.42 3.66 16.55
CA GLY A 74 -0.71 3.38 15.30
C GLY A 74 0.20 4.52 14.81
N GLY A 75 0.21 5.64 15.53
CA GLY A 75 1.18 6.71 15.35
C GLY A 75 0.88 7.72 14.25
N ALA A 76 1.68 8.79 14.27
CA ALA A 76 1.60 9.90 13.34
C ALA A 76 2.95 10.60 13.21
N GLY A 77 3.20 11.25 12.07
CA GLY A 77 4.43 11.98 11.83
C GLY A 77 4.44 12.83 10.58
N ASN A 78 5.51 13.61 10.45
CA ASN A 78 5.79 14.41 9.26
C ASN A 78 6.48 13.56 8.20
N LEU A 79 6.21 13.88 6.93
CA LEU A 79 6.89 13.29 5.78
C LEU A 79 7.70 14.35 5.07
N GLU A 80 8.99 14.09 4.96
CA GLU A 80 9.92 14.85 4.14
C GLU A 80 10.44 13.97 3.00
N TRP A 81 11.00 14.58 1.95
CA TRP A 81 11.32 13.86 0.72
C TRP A 81 12.79 14.02 0.33
N ILE A 82 13.43 12.89 0.08
CA ILE A 82 14.78 12.80 -0.45
C ILE A 82 14.68 12.50 -1.93
N LYS A 83 15.27 13.35 -2.77
CA LYS A 83 15.38 13.11 -4.21
C LYS A 83 16.48 12.06 -4.44
N LEU A 84 16.12 10.93 -5.02
CA LEU A 84 17.07 9.88 -5.37
C LEU A 84 17.72 10.15 -6.73
N GLY A 85 16.93 10.63 -7.70
CA GLY A 85 17.46 10.96 -9.01
C GLY A 85 16.38 11.19 -10.06
N HIS A 86 16.81 11.67 -11.23
CA HIS A 86 15.98 11.75 -12.43
C HIS A 86 16.57 10.85 -13.52
N ALA A 87 15.70 10.12 -14.22
CA ALA A 87 16.10 9.30 -15.35
C ALA A 87 14.94 9.01 -16.29
N THR A 88 15.29 8.60 -17.51
CA THR A 88 14.42 7.96 -18.48
C THR A 88 14.54 6.43 -18.40
N ASP A 89 13.49 5.70 -18.78
CA ASP A 89 13.52 4.24 -18.91
C ASP A 89 14.65 3.78 -19.83
N LYS A 90 14.93 4.54 -20.91
CA LYS A 90 16.00 4.25 -21.87
C LYS A 90 17.39 4.37 -21.27
N GLU A 91 17.61 5.30 -20.34
CA GLU A 91 18.91 5.41 -19.65
C GLU A 91 19.13 4.23 -18.73
N ILE A 92 18.15 3.87 -17.91
CA ILE A 92 18.28 2.76 -16.96
C ILE A 92 18.38 1.43 -17.70
N LYS A 93 17.61 1.24 -18.76
CA LYS A 93 17.74 0.05 -19.62
C LYS A 93 19.15 -0.05 -20.22
N ARG A 94 19.77 1.05 -20.66
CA ARG A 94 21.15 1.05 -21.16
C ARG A 94 22.17 0.67 -20.10
N ILE A 95 21.94 1.04 -18.84
CA ILE A 95 22.80 0.60 -17.72
C ILE A 95 22.68 -0.91 -17.53
N ILE A 96 21.45 -1.45 -17.55
CA ILE A 96 21.17 -2.88 -17.45
C ILE A 96 21.80 -3.66 -18.63
N ASP A 97 21.58 -3.19 -19.86
CA ASP A 97 22.05 -3.85 -21.09
C ASP A 97 23.59 -3.91 -21.18
N LYS A 98 24.30 -3.03 -20.46
CA LYS A 98 25.76 -3.07 -20.32
C LYS A 98 26.25 -4.14 -19.33
N GLY A 99 25.36 -4.85 -18.66
CA GLY A 99 25.70 -5.91 -17.72
C GLY A 99 26.16 -5.38 -16.36
N ILE A 100 25.64 -4.24 -15.89
CA ILE A 100 26.01 -3.72 -14.58
C ILE A 100 25.74 -4.75 -13.48
N THR A 101 26.66 -4.85 -12.53
CA THR A 101 26.56 -5.72 -11.37
C THR A 101 26.47 -4.92 -10.08
N PHE A 102 26.04 -5.56 -9.00
CA PHE A 102 26.05 -4.94 -7.68
C PHE A 102 27.44 -4.42 -7.27
N SER A 103 28.50 -5.19 -7.56
CA SER A 103 29.88 -4.81 -7.29
C SER A 103 30.38 -3.64 -8.13
N ASP A 104 29.73 -3.29 -9.23
CA ASP A 104 30.05 -2.08 -9.99
C ASP A 104 29.51 -0.82 -9.32
N ILE A 105 28.44 -0.97 -8.52
CA ILE A 105 27.75 0.14 -7.84
C ILE A 105 28.35 0.40 -6.46
N PHE A 106 28.60 -0.66 -5.69
CA PHE A 106 29.01 -0.55 -4.28
C PHE A 106 30.32 -1.27 -3.98
N GLU A 107 31.08 -0.71 -3.05
CA GLU A 107 31.99 -1.48 -2.19
C GLU A 107 31.20 -1.97 -0.96
N VAL A 108 31.55 -3.17 -0.45
CA VAL A 108 30.91 -3.78 0.73
C VAL A 108 31.95 -4.02 1.82
N SER A 109 31.54 -3.84 3.08
CA SER A 109 32.27 -4.32 4.26
C SER A 109 31.40 -5.25 5.09
N ASN A 110 32.01 -6.28 5.69
CA ASN A 110 31.32 -7.18 6.62
C ASN A 110 31.14 -6.59 8.02
N GLU A 111 31.91 -5.55 8.34
CA GLU A 111 31.95 -4.85 9.63
C GLU A 111 31.91 -3.34 9.42
N PRO A 112 31.57 -2.54 10.46
CA PRO A 112 31.66 -1.09 10.41
C PRO A 112 33.03 -0.64 9.91
N LYS A 113 33.03 0.23 8.90
CA LYS A 113 34.26 0.73 8.26
C LYS A 113 34.11 2.19 7.89
N GLU A 114 35.17 2.97 8.08
CA GLU A 114 35.19 4.39 7.74
C GLU A 114 34.84 4.59 6.25
N GLY A 115 33.94 5.55 5.98
CA GLY A 115 33.44 5.86 4.65
C GLY A 115 32.38 4.90 4.10
N PHE A 116 31.96 3.90 4.88
CA PHE A 116 30.81 3.03 4.58
C PHE A 116 29.61 3.44 5.42
N THR A 117 28.42 3.35 4.83
CA THR A 117 27.14 3.61 5.48
C THR A 117 26.48 2.29 5.86
N ALA A 118 26.10 2.16 7.13
CA ALA A 118 25.28 1.04 7.58
C ALA A 118 23.85 1.21 7.04
N VAL A 119 23.32 0.19 6.39
CA VAL A 119 21.95 0.17 5.88
C VAL A 119 21.28 -1.14 6.23
N LYS A 120 19.96 -1.08 6.44
CA LYS A 120 19.11 -2.24 6.63
C LYS A 120 17.85 -2.06 5.81
N GLN A 121 17.51 -3.07 5.00
CA GLN A 121 16.40 -3.02 4.06
C GLN A 121 15.97 -4.42 3.63
N TYR A 122 14.81 -4.53 2.97
CA TYR A 122 14.28 -5.79 2.45
C TYR A 122 15.17 -6.47 1.39
N SER A 123 15.79 -7.60 1.72
CA SER A 123 16.67 -8.37 0.81
C SER A 123 16.02 -9.56 0.07
N GLY A 124 14.69 -9.77 0.19
CA GLY A 124 13.95 -10.83 -0.51
C GLY A 124 13.87 -12.16 0.24
N GLN A 125 12.87 -13.00 -0.11
CA GLN A 125 12.59 -14.26 0.59
C GLN A 125 13.73 -15.29 0.52
N GLY A 126 14.04 -15.93 1.66
CA GLY A 126 15.05 -16.99 1.76
C GLY A 126 16.50 -16.50 1.86
N THR A 127 16.74 -15.19 1.87
CA THR A 127 18.03 -14.59 2.27
C THR A 127 17.97 -14.19 3.74
N ASN A 128 19.12 -13.98 4.41
CA ASN A 128 19.15 -13.46 5.78
C ASN A 128 18.51 -12.05 5.81
N TYR A 129 17.18 -12.00 5.97
CA TYR A 129 16.39 -10.77 5.99
C TYR A 129 16.96 -9.77 6.99
N GLY A 130 16.91 -8.48 6.63
CA GLY A 130 17.20 -7.41 7.58
C GLY A 130 18.63 -7.43 8.14
N LYS A 131 19.59 -8.05 7.43
CA LYS A 131 20.98 -7.91 7.82
C LYS A 131 21.43 -6.46 7.59
N ILE A 132 22.18 -5.94 8.55
CA ILE A 132 22.91 -4.69 8.38
C ILE A 132 24.03 -4.90 7.36
N GLU A 133 23.99 -4.14 6.27
CA GLU A 133 25.02 -4.06 5.24
C GLU A 133 25.83 -2.78 5.45
N TYR A 134 27.15 -2.83 5.29
CA TYR A 134 27.98 -1.63 5.27
C TYR A 134 28.38 -1.37 3.83
N LEU A 135 27.84 -0.31 3.24
CA LEU A 135 27.97 -0.01 1.81
C LEU A 135 28.65 1.33 1.59
N LYS A 136 29.51 1.39 0.58
CA LYS A 136 30.06 2.64 0.06
C LYS A 136 29.75 2.75 -1.42
N LEU A 137 29.10 3.84 -1.81
CA LEU A 137 28.76 4.11 -3.20
C LEU A 137 30.03 4.47 -3.97
N LYS A 138 30.23 3.84 -5.13
CA LYS A 138 31.33 4.18 -6.03
C LYS A 138 31.04 5.48 -6.78
N PRO A 139 32.04 6.36 -6.98
CA PRO A 139 31.83 7.63 -7.67
C PRO A 139 31.19 7.46 -9.06
N GLY A 140 30.16 8.26 -9.36
CA GLY A 140 29.47 8.23 -10.65
C GLY A 140 28.39 7.15 -10.79
N MET A 141 28.17 6.33 -9.76
CA MET A 141 27.16 5.27 -9.76
C MET A 141 25.81 5.68 -9.14
N GLU A 142 25.61 6.95 -8.82
CA GLU A 142 24.40 7.48 -8.16
C GLU A 142 23.13 7.12 -8.94
N LYS A 143 23.16 7.23 -10.27
CA LYS A 143 22.00 6.87 -11.12
C LYS A 143 21.74 5.36 -11.09
N ALA A 144 22.77 4.52 -11.17
CA ALA A 144 22.58 3.08 -11.07
C ALA A 144 22.02 2.69 -9.69
N ALA A 145 22.59 3.26 -8.63
CA ALA A 145 22.14 3.05 -7.25
C ALA A 145 20.66 3.48 -7.06
N ALA A 146 20.29 4.67 -7.54
CA ALA A 146 18.94 5.21 -7.38
C ALA A 146 17.85 4.34 -8.03
N PHE A 147 18.12 3.73 -9.18
CA PHE A 147 17.09 3.03 -9.97
C PHE A 147 17.20 1.50 -9.97
N LEU A 148 18.37 0.92 -9.65
CA LEU A 148 18.58 -0.54 -9.63
C LEU A 148 18.76 -1.10 -8.22
N GLU A 149 19.23 -0.26 -7.28
CA GLU A 149 19.44 -0.59 -5.86
C GLU A 149 18.72 0.44 -4.97
N THR A 150 17.49 0.80 -5.39
CA THR A 150 16.74 1.95 -4.91
C THR A 150 16.63 2.02 -3.39
N ARG A 151 16.31 0.89 -2.72
CA ARG A 151 16.21 0.85 -1.26
C ARG A 151 17.54 1.16 -0.59
N ARG A 152 18.61 0.45 -0.97
CA ARG A 152 19.94 0.66 -0.40
C ARG A 152 20.37 2.11 -0.55
N TYR A 153 20.23 2.67 -1.75
CA TYR A 153 20.60 4.07 -1.98
C TYR A 153 19.76 5.05 -1.16
N ALA A 154 18.45 4.84 -1.08
CA ALA A 154 17.58 5.68 -0.26
C ALA A 154 17.93 5.60 1.25
N ALA A 155 18.20 4.41 1.78
CA ALA A 155 18.66 4.23 3.16
C ALA A 155 20.00 4.95 3.41
N MET A 156 20.96 4.85 2.47
CA MET A 156 22.24 5.56 2.57
C MET A 156 22.06 7.09 2.63
N LEU A 157 21.05 7.62 1.95
CA LEU A 157 20.68 9.04 1.98
C LEU A 157 19.82 9.43 3.19
N GLY A 158 19.50 8.48 4.07
CA GLY A 158 18.77 8.72 5.32
C GLY A 158 17.25 8.65 5.19
N ALA A 159 16.71 8.00 4.15
CA ALA A 159 15.28 7.69 4.06
C ALA A 159 14.86 6.70 5.15
N THR A 160 13.56 6.68 5.47
CA THR A 160 12.99 5.73 6.45
C THR A 160 12.83 4.36 5.80
N SER A 161 13.65 3.40 6.25
CA SER A 161 13.75 2.02 5.74
C SER A 161 13.08 0.99 6.65
N GLU A 162 12.05 1.43 7.38
CA GLU A 162 11.52 0.78 8.58
C GLU A 162 10.07 0.32 8.39
N PHE A 163 9.40 0.81 7.33
CA PHE A 163 8.04 0.41 7.05
C PHE A 163 7.96 -1.09 6.78
N ASN A 164 6.80 -1.67 7.02
CA ASN A 164 6.57 -3.10 6.87
C ASN A 164 5.26 -3.30 6.12
N LYS A 165 5.23 -4.25 5.17
CA LYS A 165 4.02 -4.71 4.48
C LYS A 165 3.13 -3.56 3.97
N MET A 166 3.71 -2.67 3.15
CA MET A 166 2.94 -1.58 2.53
C MET A 166 2.27 -2.10 1.28
N GLU A 167 0.99 -2.41 1.41
CA GLU A 167 0.24 -3.15 0.40
C GLU A 167 -0.52 -2.22 -0.57
N GLY A 168 -1.85 -2.23 -0.50
CA GLY A 168 -2.74 -1.46 -1.35
C GLY A 168 -2.75 0.03 -1.04
N LEU A 169 -3.12 0.79 -2.07
CA LEU A 169 -3.17 2.24 -2.07
C LEU A 169 -4.52 2.72 -2.62
N ALA A 170 -5.07 3.77 -2.03
CA ALA A 170 -6.26 4.42 -2.57
C ALA A 170 -6.15 5.95 -2.52
N VAL A 171 -6.81 6.64 -3.44
CA VAL A 171 -6.78 8.11 -3.52
C VAL A 171 -8.15 8.68 -3.24
N ASN A 172 -8.18 9.64 -2.31
CA ASN A 172 -9.28 10.57 -2.14
C ASN A 172 -8.80 11.91 -2.70
N ALA A 173 -9.10 12.11 -3.98
CA ALA A 173 -8.66 13.24 -4.78
C ALA A 173 -9.27 14.54 -4.27
N LYS A 174 -10.54 14.48 -3.83
CA LYS A 174 -11.27 15.63 -3.30
C LYS A 174 -10.59 16.22 -2.06
N ASP A 175 -10.24 15.36 -1.10
CA ASP A 175 -9.66 15.79 0.18
C ASP A 175 -8.12 15.79 0.15
N LYS A 176 -7.52 15.49 -1.01
CA LYS A 176 -6.08 15.38 -1.22
C LYS A 176 -5.42 14.43 -0.22
N LYS A 177 -5.90 13.19 -0.20
CA LYS A 177 -5.36 12.11 0.63
C LYS A 177 -4.94 10.92 -0.22
N VAL A 178 -3.88 10.25 0.22
CA VAL A 178 -3.60 8.86 -0.14
C VAL A 178 -3.83 8.01 1.09
N TYR A 179 -4.48 6.87 0.92
CA TYR A 179 -4.56 5.83 1.95
C TYR A 179 -3.53 4.75 1.61
N VAL A 180 -2.82 4.27 2.63
CA VAL A 180 -1.83 3.18 2.53
C VAL A 180 -2.24 2.11 3.51
N ALA A 181 -2.36 0.88 3.03
CA ALA A 181 -2.50 -0.28 3.89
C ALA A 181 -1.14 -0.72 4.42
N ILE A 182 -1.05 -0.94 5.72
CA ILE A 182 0.10 -1.56 6.39
C ILE A 182 -0.44 -2.79 7.11
N SER A 183 -0.18 -3.98 6.56
CA SER A 183 -0.80 -5.22 7.06
C SER A 183 -0.31 -5.63 8.44
N ASP A 184 0.90 -5.20 8.83
CA ASP A 184 1.55 -5.58 10.09
C ASP A 184 2.44 -4.42 10.60
N ILE A 185 2.08 -3.86 11.77
CA ILE A 185 2.94 -2.92 12.50
C ILE A 185 3.82 -3.74 13.45
N SER A 186 4.97 -4.19 12.94
CA SER A 186 6.00 -4.86 13.75
C SER A 186 7.38 -4.74 13.09
N LYS A 187 8.39 -5.39 13.67
CA LYS A 187 9.75 -5.52 13.11
C LYS A 187 10.40 -4.14 12.98
N GLY A 188 10.61 -3.66 11.77
CA GLY A 188 11.23 -2.36 11.52
C GLY A 188 10.42 -1.16 12.03
N MET A 189 9.12 -1.33 12.27
CA MET A 189 8.27 -0.26 12.80
C MET A 189 8.24 -0.19 14.33
N GLU A 190 8.82 -1.19 15.02
CA GLU A 190 8.98 -1.18 16.48
C GLU A 190 10.27 -0.47 16.85
N LYS A 191 10.34 0.06 18.08
CA LYS A 191 11.59 0.63 18.59
C LYS A 191 12.71 -0.40 18.57
N ASN A 192 13.80 -0.10 17.87
CA ASN A 192 14.98 -0.96 17.82
C ASN A 192 16.29 -0.15 17.72
N ASP A 193 16.91 0.11 18.87
CA ASP A 193 18.16 0.87 18.98
C ASP A 193 19.38 0.17 18.33
N GLN A 194 19.24 -1.06 17.82
CA GLN A 194 20.30 -1.78 17.11
C GLN A 194 20.28 -1.55 15.59
N ASP A 195 19.18 -1.02 15.05
CA ASP A 195 19.09 -0.75 13.63
C ASP A 195 19.86 0.53 13.26
N PRO A 196 20.43 0.63 12.05
CA PRO A 196 21.13 1.85 11.60
C PRO A 196 20.26 3.11 11.60
N THR A 197 18.95 2.92 11.75
CA THR A 197 17.90 3.91 11.60
C THR A 197 16.69 3.42 12.41
N ASP A 198 16.14 4.31 13.25
CA ASP A 198 15.02 4.04 14.18
C ASP A 198 14.08 5.27 14.23
N HIS A 199 13.59 5.71 13.05
CA HIS A 199 12.64 6.82 12.94
C HIS A 199 11.20 6.44 13.32
N ILE A 200 10.85 5.14 13.26
CA ILE A 200 9.53 4.62 13.61
C ILE A 200 9.68 3.83 14.91
N GLN A 201 8.95 4.24 15.95
CA GLN A 201 9.01 3.63 17.27
C GLN A 201 7.60 3.41 17.78
N LEU A 202 6.90 2.45 17.18
CA LEU A 202 5.50 2.15 17.48
C LEU A 202 5.36 0.90 18.37
N PRO A 203 4.30 0.83 19.20
CA PRO A 203 3.88 -0.44 19.77
C PRO A 203 3.48 -1.42 18.67
N LYS A 204 3.80 -2.70 18.88
CA LYS A 204 3.42 -3.78 17.95
C LYS A 204 1.91 -3.89 17.80
N VAL A 205 1.42 -3.98 16.57
CA VAL A 205 0.04 -4.35 16.20
C VAL A 205 0.10 -5.26 14.98
N LYS A 206 -0.01 -6.57 15.21
CA LYS A 206 0.03 -7.59 14.15
C LYS A 206 -1.17 -7.52 13.20
N ALA A 207 -2.30 -7.01 13.67
CA ALA A 207 -3.47 -6.71 12.86
C ALA A 207 -3.29 -5.51 11.91
N GLY A 208 -2.18 -4.77 12.01
CA GLY A 208 -1.87 -3.68 11.10
C GLY A 208 -2.77 -2.45 11.22
N ALA A 209 -2.71 -1.59 10.20
CA ALA A 209 -3.49 -0.36 10.12
C ALA A 209 -3.63 0.15 8.68
N VAL A 210 -4.66 0.95 8.45
CA VAL A 210 -4.72 1.85 7.28
C VAL A 210 -4.25 3.22 7.71
N TYR A 211 -3.26 3.77 7.01
CA TYR A 211 -2.74 5.11 7.20
C TYR A 211 -3.32 6.08 6.18
N GLU A 212 -3.47 7.35 6.58
CA GLU A 212 -3.74 8.45 5.65
C GLU A 212 -2.52 9.37 5.52
N LEU A 213 -2.23 9.76 4.28
CA LEU A 213 -1.23 10.74 3.91
C LEU A 213 -1.93 12.03 3.52
N ASN A 214 -1.45 13.15 4.05
CA ASN A 214 -2.00 14.47 3.77
C ASN A 214 -1.19 15.18 2.68
N LEU A 215 -1.77 15.38 1.50
CA LEU A 215 -1.06 15.94 0.36
C LEU A 215 -1.15 17.47 0.32
N LYS A 216 0.00 18.14 0.12
CA LYS A 216 0.12 19.59 0.01
C LYS A 216 0.97 19.99 -1.19
N PRO A 217 0.69 21.15 -1.81
CA PRO A 217 1.61 21.74 -2.78
C PRO A 217 2.82 22.39 -2.08
N GLY A 218 3.80 22.79 -2.88
CA GLY A 218 4.90 23.67 -2.43
C GLY A 218 5.87 23.04 -1.44
N GLN A 219 5.85 21.72 -1.30
CA GLN A 219 6.85 21.00 -0.52
C GLN A 219 8.23 21.09 -1.20
N LYS A 220 9.27 21.01 -0.38
CA LYS A 220 10.65 20.96 -0.83
C LYS A 220 11.27 19.62 -0.44
N THR A 221 12.33 19.23 -1.13
CA THR A 221 13.18 18.15 -0.66
C THR A 221 13.91 18.58 0.62
N ILE A 222 14.47 17.62 1.35
CA ILE A 222 15.33 17.90 2.51
C ILE A 222 16.53 18.79 2.12
N ALA A 223 17.01 18.68 0.88
CA ALA A 223 18.06 19.53 0.33
C ALA A 223 17.58 20.95 -0.09
N GLY A 224 16.30 21.28 0.11
CA GLY A 224 15.73 22.59 -0.22
C GLY A 224 15.30 22.77 -1.67
N GLU A 225 15.38 21.74 -2.52
CA GLU A 225 14.90 21.79 -3.91
C GLU A 225 13.37 21.82 -3.94
N SER A 226 12.78 22.61 -4.84
CA SER A 226 11.32 22.62 -5.00
C SER A 226 10.83 21.33 -5.65
N ILE A 227 9.77 20.74 -5.10
CA ILE A 227 9.12 19.56 -5.69
C ILE A 227 7.98 20.03 -6.58
N ASN A 228 8.08 19.75 -7.89
CA ASN A 228 7.10 20.20 -8.89
C ASN A 228 5.84 19.30 -8.92
N SER A 229 5.11 19.28 -7.80
CA SER A 229 3.82 18.61 -7.67
C SER A 229 2.93 19.34 -6.65
N ARG A 230 1.60 19.25 -6.87
CA ARG A 230 0.59 19.74 -5.91
C ARG A 230 0.11 18.66 -4.94
N TYR A 231 0.62 17.44 -5.10
CA TYR A 231 0.16 16.22 -4.44
C TYR A 231 1.28 15.59 -3.61
N VAL A 232 2.12 16.40 -2.94
CA VAL A 232 3.24 15.89 -2.14
C VAL A 232 2.78 15.67 -0.71
N ALA A 233 2.86 14.44 -0.20
CA ALA A 233 2.49 14.12 1.17
C ALA A 233 3.41 14.84 2.16
N ALA A 234 2.81 15.60 3.08
CA ALA A 234 3.52 16.36 4.10
C ALA A 234 3.46 15.70 5.48
N SER A 235 2.50 14.78 5.68
CA SER A 235 2.32 14.06 6.94
C SER A 235 1.62 12.73 6.71
N MET A 236 1.79 11.81 7.65
CA MET A 236 1.16 10.49 7.68
C MET A 236 0.62 10.22 9.09
N LYS A 237 -0.55 9.60 9.19
CA LYS A 237 -1.10 9.11 10.47
C LYS A 237 -1.97 7.89 10.27
N ALA A 238 -2.06 7.03 11.27
CA ALA A 238 -3.01 5.94 11.25
C ALA A 238 -4.45 6.50 11.23
N LEU A 239 -5.28 5.92 10.36
CA LEU A 239 -6.71 6.25 10.22
C LEU A 239 -7.58 5.19 10.90
N LEU A 240 -7.27 3.92 10.66
CA LEU A 240 -7.89 2.75 11.28
C LEU A 240 -6.79 1.82 11.73
N VAL A 241 -6.87 1.33 12.96
CA VAL A 241 -5.90 0.40 13.53
C VAL A 241 -6.65 -0.87 13.90
N GLY A 242 -6.07 -2.01 13.53
CA GLY A 242 -6.54 -3.31 13.99
C GLY A 242 -6.35 -3.48 15.50
N GLU A 243 -6.75 -4.63 16.02
CA GLU A 243 -6.58 -4.94 17.43
C GLU A 243 -6.22 -6.41 17.60
N ASP A 244 -4.99 -6.65 18.05
CA ASP A 244 -4.53 -7.98 18.42
C ASP A 244 -5.30 -8.46 19.66
N LEU A 245 -5.70 -9.73 19.65
CA LEU A 245 -6.22 -10.39 20.83
C LEU A 245 -5.05 -10.94 21.66
N ALA A 246 -5.20 -10.90 22.99
CA ALA A 246 -4.20 -11.48 23.89
C ALA A 246 -4.07 -13.00 23.72
N GLN A 247 -5.15 -13.67 23.31
CA GLN A 247 -5.23 -15.08 22.95
C GLN A 247 -6.24 -15.24 21.81
N PRO A 248 -6.09 -16.26 20.96
CA PRO A 248 -7.07 -16.52 19.92
C PRO A 248 -8.49 -16.70 20.49
N ASP A 249 -9.50 -16.22 19.76
CA ASP A 249 -10.90 -16.42 20.15
C ASP A 249 -11.36 -17.88 19.93
N ALA A 250 -12.63 -18.16 20.25
CA ALA A 250 -13.19 -19.50 20.11
C ALA A 250 -13.11 -20.08 18.67
N TYR A 251 -13.08 -19.22 17.65
CA TYR A 251 -12.95 -19.57 16.24
C TYR A 251 -11.49 -19.54 15.76
N GLY A 252 -10.53 -19.27 16.65
CA GLY A 252 -9.10 -19.22 16.34
C GLY A 252 -8.62 -17.87 15.82
N ASN A 253 -9.47 -16.83 15.74
CA ASN A 253 -9.03 -15.51 15.30
C ASN A 253 -8.04 -14.92 16.29
N LYS A 254 -6.94 -14.34 15.81
CA LYS A 254 -5.89 -13.68 16.59
C LYS A 254 -6.09 -12.17 16.70
N ALA A 255 -7.00 -11.60 15.91
CA ALA A 255 -7.41 -10.20 15.97
C ALA A 255 -8.91 -10.05 16.25
N ASN A 256 -9.29 -8.88 16.76
CA ASN A 256 -10.68 -8.55 17.07
C ASN A 256 -11.49 -8.50 15.78
N VAL A 257 -12.40 -9.46 15.63
CA VAL A 257 -13.26 -9.59 14.45
C VAL A 257 -14.04 -8.31 14.11
N ASN A 258 -14.36 -7.44 15.08
CA ASN A 258 -15.10 -6.20 14.81
C ASN A 258 -14.24 -5.04 14.28
N LYS A 259 -12.95 -5.28 14.03
CA LYS A 259 -11.99 -4.34 13.47
C LYS A 259 -11.29 -4.95 12.25
N ILE A 260 -10.58 -4.12 11.52
CA ILE A 260 -9.72 -4.59 10.42
C ILE A 260 -8.56 -5.43 10.98
N ALA A 261 -8.11 -6.42 10.22
CA ALA A 261 -6.87 -7.15 10.49
C ALA A 261 -6.16 -7.50 9.19
N GLY A 262 -4.89 -7.12 9.06
CA GLY A 262 -4.13 -7.29 7.83
C GLY A 262 -4.74 -6.56 6.65
N PRO A 263 -5.04 -5.24 6.76
CA PRO A 263 -5.54 -4.51 5.61
C PRO A 263 -4.51 -4.60 4.49
N ASP A 264 -4.97 -4.92 3.29
CA ASP A 264 -4.12 -5.11 2.13
C ASP A 264 -4.68 -4.28 0.98
N ASN A 265 -5.75 -4.76 0.35
CA ASN A 265 -6.33 -4.15 -0.83
C ASN A 265 -7.17 -2.91 -0.45
N LEU A 266 -6.91 -1.77 -1.08
CA LEU A 266 -7.66 -0.53 -0.85
C LEU A 266 -8.33 -0.03 -2.11
N SER A 267 -9.56 0.47 -1.98
CA SER A 267 -10.24 1.21 -3.05
C SER A 267 -11.12 2.31 -2.50
N PHE A 268 -11.09 3.49 -3.09
CA PHE A 268 -11.86 4.63 -2.61
C PHE A 268 -12.93 5.04 -3.62
N SER A 269 -14.17 5.20 -3.14
CA SER A 269 -15.26 5.80 -3.91
C SER A 269 -15.44 7.27 -3.51
N GLU A 270 -15.36 8.15 -4.50
CA GLU A 270 -15.61 9.57 -4.30
C GLU A 270 -17.10 9.83 -4.06
N ASP A 271 -17.96 9.12 -4.79
CA ASP A 271 -19.42 9.24 -4.71
C ASP A 271 -19.96 8.78 -3.35
N TYR A 272 -19.49 7.64 -2.84
CA TYR A 272 -19.91 7.10 -1.55
C TYR A 272 -19.18 7.73 -0.36
N ARG A 273 -18.08 8.46 -0.59
CA ARG A 273 -17.17 8.93 0.48
C ARG A 273 -16.66 7.77 1.33
N THR A 274 -16.36 6.64 0.68
CA THR A 274 -16.10 5.37 1.36
C THR A 274 -14.80 4.76 0.88
N LEU A 275 -13.93 4.46 1.84
CA LEU A 275 -12.77 3.60 1.65
C LEU A 275 -13.20 2.16 1.87
N PHE A 276 -13.02 1.34 0.85
CA PHE A 276 -13.16 -0.10 0.92
C PHE A 276 -11.79 -0.72 1.22
N ILE A 277 -11.79 -1.70 2.10
CA ILE A 277 -10.57 -2.32 2.66
C ILE A 277 -10.76 -3.83 2.61
N GLY A 278 -9.94 -4.54 1.84
CA GLY A 278 -9.83 -5.99 1.83
C GLY A 278 -8.72 -6.44 2.77
N GLU A 279 -8.94 -7.54 3.46
CA GLU A 279 -7.95 -8.15 4.34
C GLU A 279 -7.17 -9.26 3.63
N ASP A 280 -5.86 -9.30 3.87
CA ASP A 280 -5.00 -10.45 3.64
C ASP A 280 -4.14 -10.68 4.88
N SER A 281 -4.55 -11.62 5.72
CA SER A 281 -3.73 -12.11 6.82
C SER A 281 -4.22 -13.44 7.36
N SER A 282 -3.37 -14.09 8.16
CA SER A 282 -3.77 -15.17 9.07
C SER A 282 -4.05 -14.67 10.50
N GLN A 283 -4.55 -13.44 10.64
CA GLN A 283 -5.12 -12.90 11.89
C GLN A 283 -6.60 -13.24 12.06
N HIS A 284 -7.38 -13.20 10.98
CA HIS A 284 -8.75 -13.74 10.95
C HIS A 284 -8.76 -15.05 10.16
N ILE A 285 -9.56 -16.03 10.61
CA ILE A 285 -9.71 -17.31 9.91
C ILE A 285 -10.41 -17.14 8.55
N ASN A 286 -11.32 -16.17 8.48
CA ASN A 286 -11.92 -15.66 7.25
C ASN A 286 -11.55 -14.19 7.12
N ASN A 287 -10.90 -13.81 6.03
CA ASN A 287 -10.67 -12.40 5.75
C ASN A 287 -11.98 -11.69 5.37
N PHE A 288 -12.02 -10.38 5.62
CA PHE A 288 -13.20 -9.55 5.40
C PHE A 288 -12.97 -8.46 4.36
N VAL A 289 -14.09 -7.94 3.82
CA VAL A 289 -14.11 -6.61 3.19
C VAL A 289 -14.87 -5.66 4.08
N TRP A 290 -14.29 -4.49 4.31
CA TRP A 290 -14.85 -3.40 5.09
C TRP A 290 -15.18 -2.19 4.23
N ALA A 291 -16.21 -1.47 4.62
CA ALA A 291 -16.55 -0.14 4.13
C ALA A 291 -16.39 0.88 5.26
N TYR A 292 -15.45 1.81 5.10
CA TYR A 292 -15.22 2.92 6.01
C TYR A 292 -15.65 4.23 5.36
N ASN A 293 -16.74 4.81 5.84
CA ASN A 293 -17.19 6.12 5.35
C ASN A 293 -16.38 7.24 6.02
N VAL A 294 -15.65 8.04 5.23
CA VAL A 294 -14.67 9.00 5.76
C VAL A 294 -15.31 10.22 6.42
N ASP A 295 -16.57 10.50 6.13
CA ASP A 295 -17.31 11.64 6.71
C ASP A 295 -17.94 11.26 8.04
N THR A 296 -18.67 10.13 8.06
CA THR A 296 -19.39 9.63 9.25
C THR A 296 -18.51 8.82 10.19
N LYS A 297 -17.32 8.41 9.73
CA LYS A 297 -16.37 7.54 10.46
C LYS A 297 -16.91 6.14 10.76
N LYS A 298 -18.01 5.74 10.13
CA LYS A 298 -18.60 4.41 10.31
C LYS A 298 -17.78 3.37 9.55
N LEU A 299 -17.30 2.36 10.26
CA LEU A 299 -16.75 1.13 9.71
C LEU A 299 -17.86 0.07 9.66
N SER A 300 -17.98 -0.68 8.56
CA SER A 300 -18.96 -1.75 8.41
C SER A 300 -18.37 -2.91 7.62
N ARG A 301 -18.53 -4.13 8.14
CA ARG A 301 -18.18 -5.33 7.38
C ARG A 301 -19.22 -5.57 6.30
N ILE A 302 -18.80 -5.76 5.05
CA ILE A 302 -19.69 -5.92 3.91
C ILE A 302 -19.51 -7.27 3.19
N LEU A 303 -18.41 -7.97 3.42
CA LEU A 303 -18.15 -9.31 2.90
C LEU A 303 -17.29 -10.10 3.88
N SER A 304 -17.50 -11.41 3.91
CA SER A 304 -16.58 -12.40 4.47
C SER A 304 -16.25 -13.38 3.36
N VAL A 305 -14.95 -13.60 3.11
CA VAL A 305 -14.50 -14.59 2.11
C VAL A 305 -14.39 -15.99 2.75
N PRO A 306 -14.23 -17.08 1.97
CA PRO A 306 -14.01 -18.41 2.53
C PRO A 306 -12.82 -18.47 3.49
N ALA A 307 -12.80 -19.46 4.38
CA ALA A 307 -11.73 -19.60 5.36
C ALA A 307 -10.39 -19.85 4.66
N GLY A 308 -9.31 -19.23 5.17
CA GLY A 308 -7.97 -19.29 4.56
C GLY A 308 -7.79 -18.43 3.31
N ALA A 309 -8.87 -17.92 2.71
CA ALA A 309 -8.78 -17.03 1.56
C ALA A 309 -8.43 -15.59 1.98
N GLU A 310 -7.81 -14.82 1.09
CA GLU A 310 -7.72 -13.36 1.20
C GLU A 310 -8.85 -12.66 0.44
N ALA A 311 -9.13 -11.39 0.77
CA ALA A 311 -10.04 -10.53 0.03
C ALA A 311 -9.26 -9.51 -0.82
N THR A 312 -9.16 -9.78 -2.13
CA THR A 312 -8.28 -9.03 -3.06
C THR A 312 -9.04 -8.48 -4.26
N GLY A 313 -8.30 -7.89 -5.21
CA GLY A 313 -8.77 -7.23 -6.45
C GLY A 313 -9.94 -6.26 -6.23
N LEU A 314 -9.90 -5.57 -5.09
CA LEU A 314 -10.95 -4.67 -4.64
C LEU A 314 -10.98 -3.40 -5.51
N GLN A 315 -12.12 -3.13 -6.14
CA GLN A 315 -12.29 -1.93 -6.97
C GLN A 315 -13.66 -1.30 -6.78
N ALA A 316 -13.68 -0.08 -6.26
CA ALA A 316 -14.84 0.79 -6.35
C ALA A 316 -14.88 1.45 -7.74
N ALA A 317 -15.97 1.23 -8.47
CA ALA A 317 -16.22 1.85 -9.76
C ALA A 317 -17.48 2.69 -9.67
N ASP A 318 -17.28 4.01 -9.51
CA ASP A 318 -18.36 4.98 -9.49
C ASP A 318 -18.93 5.16 -10.90
N ASN A 319 -20.26 5.17 -11.01
CA ASN A 319 -21.03 5.58 -12.18
C ASN A 319 -20.54 5.03 -13.54
N ARG A 320 -20.41 3.71 -13.65
CA ARG A 320 -20.21 3.00 -14.92
C ARG A 320 -21.56 2.83 -15.63
N ASN A 321 -21.84 3.71 -16.59
CA ASN A 321 -23.08 3.70 -17.38
C ASN A 321 -24.36 3.74 -16.52
N GLY A 322 -24.36 4.52 -15.44
CA GLY A 322 -25.51 4.65 -14.52
C GLY A 322 -25.55 3.60 -13.41
N PHE A 323 -24.55 2.72 -13.31
CA PHE A 323 -24.40 1.74 -12.25
C PHE A 323 -23.13 1.99 -11.44
N SER A 324 -23.13 1.57 -10.19
CA SER A 324 -21.94 1.63 -9.33
C SER A 324 -21.61 0.22 -8.85
N TYR A 325 -20.32 -0.09 -8.80
CA TYR A 325 -19.84 -1.43 -8.46
C TYR A 325 -18.79 -1.36 -7.37
N VAL A 326 -18.80 -2.33 -6.47
CA VAL A 326 -17.64 -2.67 -5.63
C VAL A 326 -17.24 -4.07 -6.04
N MET A 327 -16.25 -4.15 -6.92
CA MET A 327 -15.63 -5.41 -7.34
C MET A 327 -14.86 -5.99 -6.16
N SER A 328 -14.94 -7.29 -5.97
CA SER A 328 -14.14 -8.01 -4.97
C SER A 328 -13.97 -9.45 -5.43
N ASN A 329 -12.82 -10.03 -5.08
CA ASN A 329 -12.54 -11.43 -5.27
C ASN A 329 -11.93 -12.03 -4.02
N PHE A 330 -11.91 -13.36 -3.99
CA PHE A 330 -11.04 -14.09 -3.08
C PHE A 330 -10.07 -14.95 -3.89
N GLN A 331 -8.89 -15.17 -3.33
CA GLN A 331 -7.88 -16.10 -3.87
C GLN A 331 -7.54 -17.15 -2.80
N HIS A 332 -6.89 -18.24 -3.21
CA HIS A 332 -6.31 -19.30 -2.35
C HIS A 332 -7.17 -19.77 -1.15
N PRO A 333 -8.46 -20.14 -1.35
CA PRO A 333 -9.27 -20.61 -0.23
C PRO A 333 -8.66 -21.86 0.40
N GLY A 334 -8.64 -21.89 1.73
CA GLY A 334 -8.06 -22.98 2.51
C GLY A 334 -6.58 -22.83 2.84
N ASP A 335 -5.90 -21.79 2.35
CA ASP A 335 -4.52 -21.52 2.70
C ASP A 335 -4.34 -21.30 4.21
N GLU A 336 -3.17 -21.68 4.72
CA GLU A 336 -2.73 -21.46 6.10
C GLU A 336 -3.70 -21.89 7.22
N LEU A 337 -4.70 -22.73 6.94
CA LEU A 337 -5.69 -23.15 7.95
C LEU A 337 -5.07 -23.88 9.14
N ASP A 338 -3.90 -24.49 8.95
CA ASP A 338 -3.09 -25.08 10.02
C ASP A 338 -2.57 -24.08 11.06
N ASN A 339 -2.58 -22.78 10.75
CA ASN A 339 -2.19 -21.71 11.67
C ASN A 339 -3.30 -21.35 12.68
N PHE A 340 -4.44 -22.04 12.64
CA PHE A 340 -5.61 -21.80 13.47
C PHE A 340 -5.97 -23.04 14.31
N ALA A 341 -6.37 -22.79 15.56
CA ALA A 341 -6.82 -23.84 16.49
C ALA A 341 -8.18 -23.48 17.09
N PRO A 342 -9.26 -23.45 16.28
CA PRO A 342 -10.61 -23.20 16.78
C PRO A 342 -11.04 -24.27 17.80
N THR A 343 -11.86 -23.85 18.76
CA THR A 343 -12.42 -24.74 19.81
C THR A 343 -13.90 -25.05 19.57
N VAL A 344 -14.60 -24.24 18.78
CA VAL A 344 -16.05 -24.40 18.49
C VAL A 344 -16.34 -24.96 17.10
N VAL A 345 -15.33 -25.06 16.24
CA VAL A 345 -15.39 -25.74 14.94
C VAL A 345 -14.19 -26.66 14.80
N ASN A 346 -14.39 -27.82 14.17
CA ASN A 346 -13.30 -28.73 13.84
C ASN A 346 -12.62 -28.24 12.55
N ILE A 347 -11.33 -27.93 12.60
CA ILE A 347 -10.60 -27.39 11.46
C ILE A 347 -10.54 -28.37 10.28
N ASP A 348 -10.53 -29.69 10.53
CA ASP A 348 -10.52 -30.69 9.46
C ASP A 348 -11.86 -30.72 8.70
N ASP A 349 -12.97 -30.47 9.39
CA ASP A 349 -14.29 -30.35 8.76
C ASP A 349 -14.37 -29.07 7.90
N VAL A 350 -13.75 -27.97 8.36
CA VAL A 350 -13.63 -26.74 7.57
C VAL A 350 -12.80 -26.98 6.31
N LYS A 351 -11.60 -27.58 6.43
CA LYS A 351 -10.74 -27.93 5.30
C LYS A 351 -11.48 -28.79 4.28
N LYS A 352 -12.18 -29.83 4.74
CA LYS A 352 -12.98 -30.71 3.88
C LYS A 352 -14.10 -29.97 3.15
N ALA A 353 -14.77 -29.02 3.82
CA ALA A 353 -15.82 -28.21 3.20
C ALA A 353 -15.26 -27.25 2.13
N ILE A 354 -14.11 -26.61 2.41
CA ILE A 354 -13.40 -25.77 1.44
C ILE A 354 -12.96 -26.61 0.24
N ASP A 355 -12.29 -27.74 0.47
CA ASP A 355 -11.79 -28.62 -0.58
C ASP A 355 -12.92 -29.12 -1.49
N ALA A 356 -14.04 -29.54 -0.91
CA ALA A 356 -15.21 -29.99 -1.67
C ALA A 356 -15.89 -28.89 -2.50
N THR A 357 -15.78 -27.62 -2.08
CA THR A 357 -16.48 -26.50 -2.74
C THR A 357 -15.59 -25.80 -3.78
N TYR A 358 -14.32 -25.57 -3.43
CA TYR A 358 -13.39 -24.74 -4.20
C TYR A 358 -12.06 -25.45 -4.51
N GLY A 359 -11.70 -26.49 -3.74
CA GLY A 359 -10.34 -27.05 -3.71
C GLY A 359 -9.39 -26.16 -2.89
N ILE A 360 -8.58 -26.75 -2.01
CA ILE A 360 -7.57 -25.99 -1.24
C ILE A 360 -6.50 -25.45 -2.21
N ASP A 361 -6.28 -24.13 -2.19
CA ASP A 361 -5.33 -23.40 -3.05
C ASP A 361 -5.53 -23.57 -4.56
N GLN A 362 -6.67 -24.09 -4.98
CA GLN A 362 -6.92 -24.47 -6.38
C GLN A 362 -7.85 -23.50 -7.11
N ALA A 363 -8.43 -22.52 -6.42
CA ALA A 363 -9.42 -21.63 -6.99
C ALA A 363 -9.32 -20.19 -6.49
N GLY A 364 -10.05 -19.33 -7.18
CA GLY A 364 -10.44 -18.00 -6.75
C GLY A 364 -11.76 -17.63 -7.43
N ALA A 365 -12.51 -16.70 -6.87
CA ALA A 365 -13.76 -16.23 -7.48
C ALA A 365 -13.73 -14.72 -7.67
N VAL A 366 -14.10 -14.26 -8.86
CA VAL A 366 -14.19 -12.83 -9.20
C VAL A 366 -15.64 -12.41 -9.28
N GLY A 367 -15.99 -11.31 -8.60
CA GLY A 367 -17.36 -10.80 -8.59
C GLY A 367 -17.45 -9.34 -8.17
N TYR A 368 -18.67 -8.93 -7.83
CA TYR A 368 -18.96 -7.60 -7.30
C TYR A 368 -20.11 -7.66 -6.30
N ILE A 369 -20.12 -6.72 -5.36
CA ILE A 369 -21.22 -6.53 -4.41
C ILE A 369 -22.35 -5.80 -5.12
N GLN A 370 -23.49 -6.49 -5.28
CA GLN A 370 -24.69 -5.97 -5.93
C GLN A 370 -25.57 -5.15 -4.98
N GLY A 371 -26.53 -4.41 -5.54
CA GLY A 371 -27.54 -3.66 -4.77
C GLY A 371 -27.09 -2.28 -4.28
N LEU A 372 -25.93 -1.81 -4.75
CA LEU A 372 -25.44 -0.47 -4.43
C LEU A 372 -26.25 0.61 -5.15
N PRO A 373 -26.70 1.67 -4.45
CA PRO A 373 -27.43 2.75 -5.10
C PRO A 373 -26.50 3.62 -5.93
N ASN A 374 -26.91 4.02 -7.14
CA ASN A 374 -26.19 5.06 -7.88
C ASN A 374 -26.47 6.43 -7.22
N ILE A 375 -25.45 7.01 -6.59
CA ILE A 375 -25.59 8.25 -5.79
C ILE A 375 -26.00 9.42 -6.67
N GLU A 376 -25.44 9.55 -7.87
CA GLU A 376 -25.79 10.64 -8.79
C GLU A 376 -27.28 10.59 -9.17
N LYS A 377 -27.79 9.39 -9.46
CA LYS A 377 -29.21 9.15 -9.76
C LYS A 377 -30.09 9.47 -8.56
N LEU A 378 -29.74 9.00 -7.36
CA LEU A 378 -30.47 9.32 -6.14
C LEU A 378 -30.52 10.84 -5.88
N GLN A 379 -29.39 11.54 -6.03
CA GLN A 379 -29.33 12.99 -5.86
C GLN A 379 -30.19 13.73 -6.88
N LYS A 380 -30.22 13.28 -8.15
CA LYS A 380 -31.10 13.82 -9.19
C LYS A 380 -32.58 13.63 -8.83
N GLU A 381 -32.96 12.46 -8.34
CA GLU A 381 -34.32 12.15 -7.91
C GLU A 381 -34.74 12.99 -6.68
N LEU A 382 -33.88 13.11 -5.67
CA LEU A 382 -34.10 13.95 -4.49
C LEU A 382 -34.31 15.43 -4.87
N LYS A 383 -33.46 15.98 -5.76
CA LYS A 383 -33.61 17.36 -6.25
C LYS A 383 -34.94 17.55 -6.98
N LYS A 384 -35.38 16.57 -7.77
CA LYS A 384 -36.68 16.61 -8.46
C LYS A 384 -37.85 16.63 -7.46
N GLN A 385 -37.79 15.80 -6.42
CA GLN A 385 -38.79 15.75 -5.36
C GLN A 385 -38.86 17.07 -4.57
N GLN A 386 -37.71 17.65 -4.21
CA GLN A 386 -37.64 18.94 -3.51
C GLN A 386 -38.26 20.07 -4.32
N LYS A 387 -37.96 20.15 -5.63
CA LYS A 387 -38.58 21.15 -6.53
C LYS A 387 -40.10 20.97 -6.62
N ALA A 388 -40.58 19.74 -6.73
CA ALA A 388 -42.01 19.45 -6.75
C ALA A 388 -42.71 19.87 -5.44
N GLN A 389 -42.11 19.60 -4.28
CA GLN A 389 -42.64 20.03 -2.98
C GLN A 389 -42.67 21.56 -2.82
N GLN A 390 -41.61 22.26 -3.25
CA GLN A 390 -41.59 23.73 -3.24
C GLN A 390 -42.65 24.34 -4.16
N SER A 391 -42.90 23.74 -5.32
CA SER A 391 -43.95 24.21 -6.24
C SER A 391 -45.37 24.02 -5.68
N LYS A 392 -45.59 22.97 -4.86
CA LYS A 392 -46.86 22.72 -4.17
C LYS A 392 -47.10 23.63 -2.96
N LYS A 393 -46.06 24.20 -2.36
CA LYS A 393 -46.18 25.18 -1.25
C LYS A 393 -46.39 26.62 -1.73
N LYS A 394 -46.16 26.90 -3.02
CA LYS A 394 -46.36 28.22 -3.65
C LYS A 394 -47.70 28.36 -4.38
N LYS A 395 -48.45 27.26 -4.48
CA LYS A 395 -49.87 27.22 -4.86
C LYS A 395 -50.67 27.06 -3.58
#